data_AF-A0A8C5JNP7-F1
#
_entry.id   AF-A0A8C5JNP7-F1
#
_cell.length_a   1.000
_cell.length_b   1.000
_cell.length_c   1.000
_cell.angle_alpha   90.00
_cell.angle_beta   90.00
_cell.angle_gamma   90.00
#
_symmetry.space_group_name_H-M   'P 1'
#
loop_
_entity.id
_entity.type
_entity.pdbx_description
1 polymer ?
#
loop_
_entity_poly.entity_id
_entity_poly.type
_entity_poly.pdbx_seq_one_letter_code
_entity_poly.pdbx_strand_id
1 'polypeptide(L)'
;MDLEETHKEGESTKGKMTRAAAAKLVKKAFLEALKSNDSETLEELLSQKKIDVDTVFEVEDENLILASYKQGYWLPSYKLKISWATGLHIAVMYGHLESVLVLLNHKATINCRPNGKAAIHIACEMANVECLKILCNHGAKLNCFSMSGQAPLHFCTTRTSMPCA
;
A
#
# COMPACT_ATOMS: atom_id res chain seq x y z
N MET A 1 14.75 70.47 -8.38
CA MET A 1 14.68 70.40 -9.86
C MET A 1 14.67 68.94 -10.22
N ASP A 2 13.53 68.59 -10.80
CA ASP A 2 12.93 67.29 -11.06
C ASP A 2 13.69 66.35 -12.02
N LEU A 3 13.10 65.15 -12.14
CA LEU A 3 13.08 64.17 -13.25
C LEU A 3 14.03 62.98 -13.03
N GLU A 4 13.57 61.86 -12.45
CA GLU A 4 12.78 60.76 -13.05
C GLU A 4 13.45 60.03 -14.22
N GLU A 5 13.84 58.76 -13.98
CA GLU A 5 13.72 57.62 -14.90
C GLU A 5 13.44 56.38 -14.01
N THR A 6 12.19 56.00 -13.77
CA THR A 6 11.31 55.09 -14.55
C THR A 6 11.80 53.63 -14.72
N HIS A 7 11.03 52.74 -14.08
CA HIS A 7 10.61 51.38 -14.48
C HIS A 7 11.64 50.29 -14.85
N LYS A 8 11.56 49.16 -14.13
CA LYS A 8 10.68 48.05 -14.56
C LYS A 8 10.39 47.01 -13.47
N GLU A 9 9.12 46.66 -13.43
CA GLU A 9 8.50 45.53 -12.72
C GLU A 9 8.98 44.17 -13.27
N GLY A 10 8.72 43.13 -12.48
CA GLY A 10 8.72 41.73 -12.90
C GLY A 10 9.94 40.99 -12.34
N GLU A 11 9.82 39.90 -11.61
CA GLU A 11 8.93 38.79 -11.89
C GLU A 11 8.42 38.12 -10.62
N SER A 12 7.11 37.86 -10.66
CA SER A 12 6.39 36.92 -9.82
C SER A 12 7.11 35.57 -9.79
N THR A 13 7.72 35.24 -8.66
CA THR A 13 8.20 33.90 -8.34
C THR A 13 7.00 32.99 -8.04
N LYS A 14 6.17 32.72 -9.06
CA LYS A 14 5.30 31.54 -9.06
C LYS A 14 6.22 30.32 -9.14
N GLY A 15 6.59 29.82 -7.97
CA GLY A 15 7.48 28.68 -7.78
C GLY A 15 6.99 27.48 -8.60
N LYS A 16 7.72 27.16 -9.67
CA LYS A 16 7.54 25.91 -10.41
C LYS A 16 7.81 24.76 -9.44
N MET A 17 6.77 24.04 -9.03
CA MET A 17 6.94 22.80 -8.27
C MET A 17 7.84 21.83 -9.05
N THR A 18 8.79 21.22 -8.36
CA THR A 18 9.68 20.23 -8.99
C THR A 18 8.91 18.93 -9.26
N ARG A 19 9.29 18.19 -10.31
CA ARG A 19 8.68 16.88 -10.63
C ARG A 19 8.73 15.91 -9.44
N ALA A 20 9.81 15.97 -8.65
CA ALA A 20 9.97 15.16 -7.44
C ALA A 20 8.97 15.53 -6.33
N ALA A 21 8.71 16.82 -6.12
CA ALA A 21 7.69 17.28 -5.17
C ALA A 21 6.28 16.85 -5.60
N ALA A 22 5.96 16.97 -6.90
CA ALA A 22 4.70 16.50 -7.45
C ALA A 22 4.52 14.98 -7.27
N ALA A 23 5.55 14.17 -7.54
CA ALA A 23 5.51 12.72 -7.34
C ALA A 23 5.32 12.34 -5.85
N LYS A 24 5.93 13.08 -4.93
CA LYS A 24 5.74 12.87 -3.49
C LYS A 24 4.29 13.16 -3.05
N LEU A 25 3.68 14.21 -3.60
CA LEU A 25 2.27 14.54 -3.35
C LEU A 25 1.34 13.44 -3.87
N VAL A 26 1.58 12.94 -5.09
CA VAL A 26 0.81 11.83 -5.67
C VAL A 26 0.92 10.57 -4.80
N LYS A 27 2.13 10.19 -4.39
CA LYS A 27 2.33 9.04 -3.48
C LYS A 27 1.58 9.21 -2.16
N LYS A 28 1.60 10.41 -1.58
CA LYS A 28 0.88 10.68 -0.32
C LYS A 28 -0.64 10.59 -0.53
N ALA A 29 -1.16 11.19 -1.59
CA ALA A 29 -2.59 11.14 -1.90
C ALA A 29 -3.07 9.71 -2.14
N PHE A 30 -2.29 8.91 -2.89
CA PHE A 30 -2.60 7.50 -3.12
C PHE A 30 -2.62 6.70 -1.82
N LEU A 31 -1.63 6.91 -0.94
CA LEU A 31 -1.60 6.24 0.36
C LEU A 31 -2.78 6.63 1.26
N GLU A 32 -3.21 7.88 1.23
CA GLU A 32 -4.38 8.33 1.99
C GLU A 32 -5.66 7.68 1.45
N ALA A 33 -5.84 7.67 0.13
CA ALA A 33 -6.99 7.05 -0.52
C ALA A 33 -7.10 5.55 -0.18
N LEU A 34 -5.95 4.84 -0.14
CA LEU A 34 -5.88 3.45 0.31
C LEU A 34 -6.29 3.26 1.78
N LYS A 35 -6.09 4.24 2.66
CA LYS A 35 -6.43 4.15 4.09
C LYS A 35 -7.89 4.51 4.36
N SER A 36 -8.45 5.44 3.58
CA SER A 36 -9.84 5.90 3.71
C SER A 36 -10.85 5.12 2.87
N ASN A 37 -10.41 4.12 2.10
CA ASN A 37 -11.21 3.39 1.11
C ASN A 37 -11.78 4.29 0.00
N ASP A 38 -11.07 5.35 -0.37
CA ASP A 38 -11.45 6.24 -1.46
C ASP A 38 -11.11 5.62 -2.82
N SER A 39 -12.00 4.74 -3.28
CA SER A 39 -11.85 4.03 -4.55
C SER A 39 -11.91 4.94 -5.78
N GLU A 40 -12.61 6.07 -5.70
CA GLU A 40 -12.72 7.04 -6.81
C GLU A 40 -11.38 7.73 -7.06
N THR A 41 -10.74 8.23 -6.00
CA THR A 41 -9.40 8.84 -6.10
C THR A 41 -8.36 7.82 -6.56
N LEU A 42 -8.44 6.56 -6.12
CA LEU A 42 -7.54 5.51 -6.59
C LEU A 42 -7.71 5.25 -8.09
N GLU A 43 -8.94 5.10 -8.56
CA GLU A 43 -9.27 4.89 -9.96
C GLU A 43 -8.77 6.05 -10.84
N GLU A 44 -8.96 7.29 -10.39
CA GLU A 44 -8.48 8.48 -11.10
C GLU A 44 -6.94 8.49 -11.21
N LEU A 45 -6.24 8.26 -10.10
CA LEU A 45 -4.78 8.32 -10.07
C LEU A 45 -4.13 7.23 -10.95
N LEU A 46 -4.72 6.03 -10.98
CA LEU A 46 -4.25 4.90 -11.79
C LEU A 46 -4.59 5.09 -13.27
N SER A 47 -5.81 5.54 -13.58
CA SER A 47 -6.25 5.81 -14.96
C SER A 47 -5.40 6.88 -15.64
N GLN A 48 -5.00 7.91 -14.90
CA GLN A 48 -4.09 8.95 -15.39
C GLN A 48 -2.63 8.52 -15.43
N LYS A 49 -2.31 7.28 -15.02
CA LYS A 49 -0.96 6.72 -14.94
C LYS A 49 0.02 7.61 -14.16
N LYS A 50 -0.48 8.32 -13.14
CA LYS A 50 0.32 9.21 -12.29
C LYS A 50 1.21 8.42 -11.32
N ILE A 51 0.82 7.18 -11.02
CA ILE A 51 1.50 6.28 -10.11
C ILE A 51 1.33 4.84 -10.59
N ASP A 52 2.35 4.02 -10.36
CA ASP A 52 2.29 2.58 -10.65
C ASP A 52 1.49 1.85 -9.57
N VAL A 53 0.63 0.91 -9.96
CA VAL A 53 -0.27 0.18 -9.06
C VAL A 53 0.49 -0.64 -8.01
N ASP A 54 1.68 -1.13 -8.35
CA ASP A 54 2.54 -1.92 -7.48
C ASP A 54 3.57 -1.06 -6.74
N THR A 55 3.37 0.28 -6.70
CA THR A 55 4.20 1.18 -5.91
C THR A 55 4.29 0.67 -4.46
N VAL A 56 5.52 0.54 -3.97
CA VAL A 56 5.81 0.15 -2.60
C VAL A 56 5.83 1.40 -1.71
N PHE A 57 5.10 1.32 -0.60
CA PHE A 57 4.98 2.34 0.43
C PHE A 57 5.68 1.89 1.72
N GLU A 58 6.22 2.86 2.45
CA GLU A 58 6.56 2.70 3.86
C GLU A 58 5.32 3.02 4.69
N VAL A 59 4.87 2.04 5.48
CA VAL A 59 3.62 2.13 6.25
C VAL A 59 3.90 1.75 7.69
N GLU A 60 3.27 2.47 8.62
CA GLU A 60 3.33 2.12 10.03
C GLU A 60 2.64 0.76 10.27
N ASP A 61 3.33 -0.15 10.96
CA ASP A 61 2.93 -1.54 11.17
C ASP A 61 3.22 -1.97 12.62
N GLU A 62 2.64 -1.26 13.58
CA GLU A 62 2.94 -1.47 15.01
C GLU A 62 2.60 -2.88 15.50
N ASN A 63 1.62 -3.51 14.86
CA ASN A 63 1.15 -4.87 15.18
C ASN A 63 1.86 -5.95 14.35
N LEU A 64 2.82 -5.58 13.50
CA LEU A 64 3.60 -6.50 12.65
C LEU A 64 2.74 -7.38 11.72
N ILE A 65 1.60 -6.84 11.27
CA ILE A 65 0.66 -7.53 10.38
C ILE A 65 1.25 -7.62 8.98
N LEU A 66 1.87 -6.56 8.49
CA LEU A 66 2.39 -6.52 7.13
C LEU A 66 3.65 -7.37 7.03
N ALA A 67 4.57 -7.28 7.98
CA ALA A 67 5.89 -7.91 7.88
C ALA A 67 5.91 -9.43 8.17
N SER A 68 6.77 -10.17 7.46
CA SER A 68 7.14 -11.55 7.81
C SER A 68 8.62 -11.62 8.21
N TYR A 69 8.88 -11.79 9.51
CA TYR A 69 10.24 -11.96 10.04
C TYR A 69 10.58 -13.43 10.24
N LYS A 70 11.78 -13.84 9.84
CA LYS A 70 12.31 -15.19 10.06
C LYS A 70 12.91 -15.32 11.46
N GLN A 71 12.55 -16.38 12.17
CA GLN A 71 13.10 -16.69 13.49
C GLN A 71 14.63 -16.90 13.39
N GLY A 72 15.40 -16.17 14.21
CA GLY A 72 16.87 -16.12 14.13
C GLY A 72 17.45 -14.81 13.59
N TYR A 73 16.63 -13.94 13.00
CA TYR A 73 16.95 -12.53 12.71
C TYR A 73 16.40 -11.58 13.79
N TRP A 74 16.51 -11.98 15.06
CA TRP A 74 16.22 -11.09 16.17
C TRP A 74 17.28 -9.99 16.17
N LEU A 75 16.94 -8.81 15.66
CA LEU A 75 17.63 -7.60 16.07
C LEU A 75 17.29 -7.43 17.55
N PRO A 76 18.25 -7.60 18.48
CA PRO A 76 18.00 -7.33 19.88
C PRO A 76 17.64 -5.84 19.95
N SER A 77 16.39 -5.53 20.33
CA SER A 77 15.81 -4.18 20.57
C SER A 77 14.90 -3.53 19.51
N TYR A 78 14.61 -4.13 18.35
CA TYR A 78 13.81 -3.42 17.32
C TYR A 78 12.32 -3.81 17.32
N LYS A 79 11.48 -2.96 17.94
CA LYS A 79 10.07 -2.81 17.52
C LYS A 79 10.09 -2.09 16.17
N LEU A 80 10.09 -2.85 15.06
CA LEU A 80 9.97 -2.26 13.73
C LEU A 80 8.58 -1.62 13.61
N LYS A 81 8.54 -0.29 13.65
CA LYS A 81 7.30 0.47 13.51
C LYS A 81 6.86 0.64 12.06
N ILE A 82 7.74 0.34 11.10
CA ILE A 82 7.53 0.59 9.67
C ILE A 82 7.74 -0.72 8.90
N SER A 83 6.88 -0.95 7.91
CA SER A 83 6.93 -2.07 6.98
C SER A 83 6.77 -1.58 5.54
N TRP A 84 7.16 -2.40 4.56
CA TRP A 84 6.99 -2.12 3.14
C TRP A 84 5.77 -2.84 2.58
N ALA A 85 4.87 -2.11 1.92
CA ALA A 85 3.62 -2.68 1.42
C ALA A 85 3.23 -2.08 0.07
N THR A 86 2.62 -2.86 -0.82
CA THR A 86 1.92 -2.31 -2.00
C THR A 86 0.50 -1.89 -1.62
N GLY A 87 -0.18 -1.17 -2.51
CA GLY A 87 -1.58 -0.79 -2.29
C GLY A 87 -2.49 -1.97 -1.95
N LEU A 88 -2.26 -3.13 -2.59
CA LEU A 88 -3.07 -4.33 -2.36
C LEU A 88 -2.91 -4.86 -0.93
N HIS A 89 -1.71 -4.83 -0.36
CA HIS A 89 -1.48 -5.24 1.03
C HIS A 89 -2.23 -4.32 2.00
N ILE A 90 -2.16 -3.01 1.76
CA ILE A 90 -2.77 -1.99 2.62
C ILE A 90 -4.29 -2.11 2.59
N ALA A 91 -4.89 -2.17 1.39
CA ALA A 91 -6.33 -2.31 1.23
C ALA A 91 -6.86 -3.59 1.89
N VAL A 92 -6.14 -4.72 1.75
CA VAL A 92 -6.52 -5.98 2.41
C VAL A 92 -6.40 -5.91 3.93
N MET A 93 -5.34 -5.29 4.45
CA MET A 93 -5.14 -5.09 5.89
C MET A 93 -6.30 -4.33 6.53
N TYR A 94 -6.80 -3.27 5.86
CA TYR A 94 -7.95 -2.50 6.34
C TYR A 94 -9.30 -3.12 5.99
N GLY A 95 -9.34 -4.11 5.09
CA GLY A 95 -10.57 -4.74 4.63
C GLY A 95 -11.39 -3.92 3.63
N HIS A 96 -10.72 -3.03 2.92
CA HIS A 96 -11.30 -2.06 1.99
C HIS A 96 -11.56 -2.70 0.63
N LEU A 97 -12.71 -3.38 0.51
CA LEU A 97 -13.04 -4.24 -0.64
C LEU A 97 -13.05 -3.47 -1.97
N GLU A 98 -13.59 -2.26 -1.99
CA GLU A 98 -13.66 -1.40 -3.17
C GLU A 98 -12.26 -1.04 -3.66
N SER A 99 -11.37 -0.66 -2.74
CA SER A 99 -9.95 -0.41 -3.04
C SER A 99 -9.25 -1.68 -3.56
N VAL A 100 -9.52 -2.85 -2.97
CA VAL A 100 -8.98 -4.14 -3.45
C VAL A 100 -9.41 -4.39 -4.90
N LEU A 101 -10.69 -4.20 -5.22
CA LEU A 101 -11.21 -4.41 -6.57
C LEU A 101 -10.60 -3.44 -7.59
N VAL A 102 -10.50 -2.14 -7.27
CA VAL A 102 -9.84 -1.15 -8.14
C VAL A 102 -8.40 -1.57 -8.45
N LEU A 103 -7.61 -1.91 -7.43
CA LEU A 103 -6.22 -2.32 -7.61
C LEU A 103 -6.08 -3.56 -8.50
N LEU A 104 -6.93 -4.58 -8.29
CA LEU A 104 -6.91 -5.81 -9.10
C LEU A 104 -7.38 -5.57 -10.55
N ASN A 105 -8.35 -4.68 -10.77
CA ASN A 105 -8.78 -4.26 -12.10
C ASN A 105 -7.63 -3.59 -12.88
N HIS A 106 -6.82 -2.79 -12.19
CA HIS A 106 -5.58 -2.19 -12.69
C HIS A 106 -4.37 -3.13 -12.69
N LYS A 107 -4.60 -4.44 -12.57
CA LYS A 107 -3.58 -5.50 -12.70
C LYS A 107 -2.49 -5.47 -11.63
N ALA A 108 -2.82 -5.05 -10.40
CA ALA A 108 -1.93 -5.21 -9.25
C ALA A 108 -1.39 -6.63 -9.16
N THR A 109 -0.09 -6.77 -8.89
CA THR A 109 0.57 -8.07 -8.80
C THR A 109 0.09 -8.81 -7.55
N ILE A 110 -0.85 -9.73 -7.71
CA ILE A 110 -1.58 -10.36 -6.59
C ILE A 110 -0.70 -11.12 -5.59
N ASN A 111 0.42 -11.68 -6.05
CA ASN A 111 1.34 -12.48 -5.24
C ASN A 111 2.64 -11.72 -4.90
N CYS A 112 2.66 -10.37 -4.99
CA CYS A 112 3.82 -9.58 -4.60
C CYS A 112 4.11 -9.75 -3.09
N ARG A 113 5.38 -9.67 -2.69
CA ARG A 113 5.83 -9.88 -1.30
C ARG A 113 6.87 -8.85 -0.86
N PRO A 114 6.54 -7.53 -0.86
CA PRO A 114 7.51 -6.47 -0.59
C PRO A 114 8.19 -6.58 0.78
N ASN A 115 7.51 -7.18 1.76
CA ASN A 115 7.98 -7.40 3.13
C ASN A 115 7.87 -8.88 3.56
N GLY A 116 7.85 -9.78 2.58
CA GLY A 116 7.81 -11.22 2.85
C GLY A 116 6.43 -11.83 3.05
N LYS A 117 5.34 -11.05 3.15
CA LYS A 117 3.96 -11.57 3.04
C LYS A 117 3.37 -11.18 1.69
N ALA A 118 2.48 -12.03 1.17
CA ALA A 118 1.57 -11.66 0.09
C ALA A 118 0.22 -11.23 0.69
N ALA A 119 -0.59 -10.50 -0.07
CA ALA A 119 -1.90 -10.01 0.38
C ALA A 119 -2.80 -11.12 0.98
N ILE A 120 -2.72 -12.35 0.46
CA ILE A 120 -3.48 -13.48 1.00
C ILE A 120 -3.10 -13.88 2.43
N HIS A 121 -1.82 -13.73 2.83
CA HIS A 121 -1.40 -13.99 4.20
C HIS A 121 -2.05 -12.98 5.17
N ILE A 122 -2.12 -11.72 4.75
CA ILE A 122 -2.76 -10.65 5.53
C ILE A 122 -4.26 -10.93 5.67
N ALA A 123 -4.94 -11.35 4.59
CA ALA A 123 -6.37 -11.69 4.66
C ALA A 123 -6.65 -12.81 5.67
N CYS A 124 -5.80 -13.84 5.73
CA CYS A 124 -5.88 -14.91 6.72
C CYS A 124 -5.64 -14.40 8.15
N GLU A 125 -4.59 -13.62 8.37
CA GLU A 125 -4.23 -13.06 9.69
C GLU A 125 -5.30 -12.11 10.23
N MET A 126 -5.88 -11.27 9.36
CA MET A 126 -6.95 -10.33 9.70
C MET A 126 -8.34 -10.99 9.74
N ALA A 127 -8.43 -12.30 9.50
CA ALA A 127 -9.70 -13.03 9.39
C ALA A 127 -10.70 -12.41 8.39
N ASN A 128 -10.20 -11.78 7.32
CA ASN A 128 -11.03 -11.12 6.32
C ASN A 128 -11.38 -12.07 5.18
N VAL A 129 -12.51 -12.78 5.36
CA VAL A 129 -13.03 -13.77 4.41
C VAL A 129 -13.37 -13.17 3.05
N GLU A 130 -13.91 -11.95 3.01
CA GLU A 130 -14.32 -11.34 1.74
C GLU A 130 -13.11 -10.91 0.91
N CYS A 131 -12.10 -10.28 1.53
CA CYS A 131 -10.82 -10.05 0.87
C CYS A 131 -10.19 -11.36 0.38
N LEU A 132 -10.20 -12.41 1.20
CA LEU A 132 -9.66 -13.72 0.82
C LEU A 132 -10.37 -14.28 -0.41
N LYS A 133 -11.72 -14.26 -0.44
CA LYS A 133 -12.51 -14.69 -1.60
C LYS A 133 -12.16 -13.90 -2.85
N ILE A 134 -12.10 -12.57 -2.76
CA ILE A 134 -11.76 -11.71 -3.90
C ILE A 134 -10.37 -12.06 -4.43
N LEU A 135 -9.37 -12.19 -3.56
CA LEU A 135 -8.01 -12.55 -3.93
C LEU A 135 -7.95 -13.93 -4.61
N CYS A 136 -8.63 -14.94 -4.06
CA CYS A 136 -8.70 -16.28 -4.64
C CYS A 136 -9.35 -16.27 -6.04
N ASN A 137 -10.45 -15.53 -6.20
CA ASN A 137 -11.12 -15.37 -7.50
C ASN A 137 -10.23 -14.69 -8.56
N HIS A 138 -9.26 -13.89 -8.13
CA HIS A 138 -8.27 -13.24 -9.00
C HIS A 138 -6.95 -14.03 -9.13
N GLY A 139 -6.92 -15.30 -8.70
CA GLY A 139 -5.78 -16.19 -8.90
C GLY A 139 -4.65 -16.05 -7.87
N ALA A 140 -4.96 -15.61 -6.64
CA ALA A 140 -4.01 -15.66 -5.54
C ALA A 140 -3.57 -17.10 -5.27
N LYS A 141 -2.27 -17.30 -5.06
CA LYS A 141 -1.71 -18.63 -4.78
C LYS A 141 -1.94 -19.00 -3.32
N LEU A 142 -2.82 -19.97 -3.08
CA LEU A 142 -3.13 -20.48 -1.75
C LEU A 142 -1.90 -21.08 -1.03
N ASN A 143 -1.01 -21.73 -1.78
CA ASN A 143 0.18 -22.40 -1.25
C ASN A 143 1.45 -21.57 -1.44
N CYS A 144 1.37 -20.24 -1.41
CA CYS A 144 2.57 -19.40 -1.40
C CYS A 144 3.14 -19.28 0.02
N PHE A 145 4.47 -19.34 0.16
CA PHE A 145 5.10 -19.21 1.47
C PHE A 145 5.49 -17.76 1.75
N SER A 146 5.35 -17.32 3.00
CA SER A 146 5.94 -16.08 3.51
C SER A 146 7.47 -16.21 3.62
N MET A 147 8.16 -15.11 3.96
CA MET A 147 9.60 -15.13 4.26
C MET A 147 9.94 -15.97 5.50
N SER A 148 9.01 -16.09 6.45
CA SER A 148 9.11 -16.98 7.60
C SER A 148 8.81 -18.46 7.27
N GLY A 149 8.53 -18.78 6.00
CA GLY A 149 8.23 -20.15 5.56
C GLY A 149 6.80 -20.61 5.89
N GLN A 150 5.89 -19.67 6.16
CA GLN A 150 4.51 -19.99 6.53
C GLN A 150 3.58 -19.77 5.34
N ALA A 151 2.77 -20.78 5.01
CA ALA A 151 1.63 -20.62 4.08
C ALA A 151 0.51 -19.76 4.71
N PRO A 152 -0.41 -19.17 3.93
CA PRO A 152 -1.47 -18.29 4.43
C PRO A 152 -2.32 -18.94 5.53
N LEU A 153 -2.63 -20.24 5.39
CA LEU A 153 -3.37 -21.01 6.38
C LEU A 153 -2.70 -21.01 7.78
N HIS A 154 -1.37 -20.92 7.87
CA HIS A 154 -0.68 -20.87 9.16
C HIS A 154 -0.92 -19.57 9.92
N PHE A 155 -1.43 -18.53 9.25
CA PHE A 155 -1.84 -17.27 9.88
C PHE A 155 -3.28 -17.32 10.42
N CYS A 156 -4.07 -18.35 10.08
CA CYS A 156 -5.38 -18.59 10.67
C CYS A 156 -5.26 -19.21 12.08
N THR A 157 -4.74 -18.45 13.03
CA THR A 157 -4.37 -18.95 14.38
C THR A 157 -5.49 -18.83 15.42
N THR A 158 -6.55 -18.10 15.11
CA THR A 158 -7.64 -17.80 16.04
C THR A 158 -8.97 -18.38 15.56
N ARG A 159 -9.94 -18.51 16.47
CA ARG A 159 -11.29 -18.96 16.12
C ARG A 159 -11.97 -18.05 15.09
N THR A 160 -11.69 -16.74 15.13
CA THR A 160 -12.26 -15.79 14.17
C THR A 160 -11.75 -16.02 12.75
N SER A 161 -10.52 -16.49 12.59
CA SER A 161 -9.92 -16.82 11.29
C SER A 161 -10.34 -18.19 10.74
N MET A 162 -11.11 -18.99 11.47
CA MET A 162 -11.55 -20.32 11.05
C MET A 162 -12.28 -20.33 9.69
N PRO A 163 -13.13 -19.34 9.34
CA PRO A 163 -13.75 -19.31 8.02
C PRO A 163 -12.78 -19.02 6.86
N CYS A 164 -11.56 -18.55 7.15
CA CYS A 164 -10.50 -18.37 6.16
C CYS A 164 -9.65 -19.65 5.96
N ALA A 165 -9.80 -20.66 6.82
CA ALA A 165 -9.06 -21.91 6.81
C ALA A 165 -9.80 -23.01 6.04
#